data_AF-A0A2A4IXN0-F1
#
_entry.id   AF-A0A2A4IXN0-F1
#
_cell.length_a   1.000
_cell.length_b   1.000
_cell.length_c   1.000
_cell.angle_alpha   90.00
_cell.angle_beta   90.00
_cell.angle_gamma   90.00
#
_symmetry.space_group_name_H-M   'P 1'
#
loop_
_entity.id
_entity.type
_entity.pdbx_description
1 polymer ?
#
loop_
_entity_poly.entity_id
_entity_poly.type
_entity_poly.pdbx_seq_one_letter_code
_entity_poly.pdbx_strand_id
1 'polypeptide(L)'
;IICQFQEEDSDVCDLQMSPHQLIYDMYNTIALTEIKGYAMMQFSWMLLRIYGRGNFTQEASLTRQRYSERTGQTASAARAALAMAKRDLYRCDPPVHTAGATYAEVTRLLQGYVENEVDLNGDGTCKENCAFYTLTENHGCYKEQFCSKQDKCNGRIIDCQYVDSDMWVCPASYNSQRRYEWIEYENGRTLGRVGSCRLGTTKVDSWWRWTLTHCSYCFCLCEDEASVAERFFSLREALADIKNNKVVTGIRLVKHGKVFHIQIYQGKLVERGFVESSEEVVAQAFDPTQPGVIEGVDYHTLSYEKRAIDLDELDSPSGHVLTGARFRMIGAHLHFEIRSTPFNYTTGKLSPDRSQWISNDNTEGSYNPRSRLELHKPDIPTRAHTSLRIDSQHDQYIEFTHSDFDADAAQSTVPFVDIQPVVPSKALNTKGATLISGAGLYHRGARGSGGFIAAKLITYDYSKHVKAEPPPSEFVDESETTEFVPIVN
;
A
#
# COMPACT_ATOMS: atom_id res chain seq x y z
N ILE A 1 -12.39 22.92 -8.09
CA ILE A 1 -11.32 22.20 -7.36
C ILE A 1 -11.89 20.98 -6.64
N ILE A 2 -12.87 21.11 -5.71
CA ILE A 2 -13.46 19.95 -5.01
C ILE A 2 -14.15 18.94 -5.94
N CYS A 3 -14.89 19.39 -6.97
CA CYS A 3 -15.52 18.46 -7.93
C CYS A 3 -14.52 17.73 -8.83
N GLN A 4 -13.39 18.35 -9.16
CA GLN A 4 -12.38 17.81 -10.09
C GLN A 4 -11.62 16.63 -9.45
N PHE A 5 -11.37 16.71 -8.14
CA PHE A 5 -10.77 15.60 -7.38
C PHE A 5 -11.74 14.43 -7.14
N GLN A 6 -13.05 14.68 -7.09
CA GLN A 6 -14.06 13.62 -6.92
C GLN A 6 -14.22 12.74 -8.16
N GLU A 7 -14.13 13.31 -9.37
CA GLU A 7 -14.18 12.55 -10.63
C GLU A 7 -12.88 11.76 -10.88
N GLU A 8 -11.72 12.30 -10.51
CA GLU A 8 -10.43 11.61 -10.68
C GLU A 8 -10.30 10.35 -9.80
N ASP A 9 -10.75 10.41 -8.54
CA ASP A 9 -10.75 9.24 -7.65
C ASP A 9 -11.71 8.15 -8.19
N SER A 10 -12.88 8.51 -8.73
CA SER A 10 -13.86 7.53 -9.21
C SER A 10 -13.36 6.74 -10.41
N ASP A 11 -12.66 7.37 -11.35
CA ASP A 11 -12.18 6.71 -12.56
C ASP A 11 -11.08 5.68 -12.27
N VAL A 12 -10.15 5.98 -11.35
CA VAL A 12 -9.11 5.04 -10.91
C VAL A 12 -9.75 3.82 -10.21
N CYS A 13 -10.76 4.05 -9.37
CA CYS A 13 -11.47 2.99 -8.68
C CYS A 13 -12.24 2.07 -9.63
N ASP A 14 -12.97 2.64 -10.58
CA ASP A 14 -13.88 1.89 -11.46
C ASP A 14 -13.12 1.15 -12.55
N LEU A 15 -12.12 1.80 -13.15
CA LEU A 15 -11.34 1.22 -14.25
C LEU A 15 -10.16 0.38 -13.75
N GLN A 16 -9.68 0.61 -12.53
CA GLN A 16 -8.44 0.01 -11.99
C GLN A 16 -7.25 0.26 -12.94
N MET A 17 -7.20 1.46 -13.53
CA MET A 17 -6.16 1.92 -14.45
C MET A 17 -5.80 3.36 -14.11
N SER A 18 -4.52 3.71 -14.22
CA SER A 18 -4.11 5.11 -14.12
C SER A 18 -4.62 5.93 -15.33
N PRO A 19 -4.96 7.22 -15.17
CA PRO A 19 -5.34 8.09 -16.29
C PRO A 19 -4.29 8.12 -17.41
N HIS A 20 -3.00 8.08 -17.06
CA HIS A 20 -1.91 8.00 -18.03
C HIS A 20 -2.00 6.75 -18.92
N GLN A 21 -2.25 5.59 -18.31
CA GLN A 21 -2.42 4.33 -19.04
C GLN A 21 -3.65 4.37 -19.95
N LEU A 22 -4.78 4.91 -19.47
CA LEU A 22 -6.01 5.04 -20.25
C LEU A 22 -5.79 5.88 -21.53
N ILE A 23 -5.12 7.03 -21.39
CA ILE A 23 -4.81 7.91 -22.53
C ILE A 23 -3.88 7.20 -23.52
N TYR A 24 -2.87 6.47 -23.03
CA TYR A 24 -1.94 5.74 -23.89
C TYR A 24 -2.64 4.61 -24.66
N ASP A 25 -3.50 3.84 -24.02
CA ASP A 25 -4.27 2.77 -24.66
C ASP A 25 -5.26 3.31 -25.70
N MET A 26 -5.89 4.46 -25.41
CA MET A 26 -6.72 5.17 -26.37
C MET A 26 -5.92 5.64 -27.60
N TYR A 27 -4.74 6.23 -27.38
CA TYR A 27 -3.84 6.63 -28.46
C TYR A 27 -3.44 5.44 -29.34
N ASN A 28 -3.02 4.32 -28.75
CA ASN A 28 -2.65 3.12 -29.49
C ASN A 28 -3.82 2.57 -30.32
N THR A 29 -5.03 2.60 -29.77
CA THR A 29 -6.24 2.16 -30.48
C THR A 29 -6.54 3.05 -31.68
N ILE A 30 -6.44 4.38 -31.52
CA ILE A 30 -6.63 5.35 -32.60
C ILE A 30 -5.54 5.16 -33.66
N ALA A 31 -4.27 5.10 -33.27
CA ALA A 31 -3.14 4.94 -34.19
C ALA A 31 -3.26 3.65 -35.01
N LEU A 32 -3.61 2.53 -34.37
CA LEU A 32 -3.82 1.25 -35.06
C LEU A 32 -4.99 1.32 -36.06
N THR A 33 -6.07 2.01 -35.69
CA THR A 33 -7.24 2.19 -36.56
C THR A 33 -6.90 3.07 -37.76
N GLU A 34 -6.15 4.16 -37.55
CA GLU A 34 -5.68 5.02 -38.63
C GLU A 34 -4.74 4.29 -39.59
N ILE A 35 -3.79 3.49 -39.08
CA ILE A 35 -2.89 2.68 -39.91
C ILE A 35 -3.68 1.68 -40.77
N LYS A 36 -4.64 0.96 -40.17
CA LYS A 36 -5.49 0.01 -40.91
C LYS A 36 -6.31 0.71 -41.99
N GLY A 37 -6.93 1.84 -41.65
CA GLY A 37 -7.70 2.64 -42.60
C GLY A 37 -6.84 3.14 -43.76
N TYR A 38 -5.65 3.67 -43.47
CA TYR A 38 -4.68 4.09 -44.48
C TYR A 38 -4.28 2.93 -45.40
N ALA A 39 -3.92 1.77 -44.83
CA ALA A 39 -3.53 0.59 -45.60
C ALA A 39 -4.65 0.10 -46.53
N MET A 40 -5.89 0.02 -46.05
CA MET A 40 -7.04 -0.36 -46.88
C MET A 40 -7.27 0.62 -48.04
N MET A 41 -7.15 1.93 -47.80
CA MET A 41 -7.33 2.94 -48.85
C MET A 41 -6.23 2.85 -49.91
N GLN A 42 -4.96 2.70 -49.50
CA GLN A 42 -3.84 2.53 -50.44
C GLN A 42 -4.01 1.24 -51.27
N PHE A 43 -4.38 0.14 -50.64
CA PHE A 43 -4.63 -1.13 -51.32
C PHE A 43 -5.79 -1.05 -52.32
N SER A 44 -6.87 -0.34 -51.96
CA SER A 44 -8.01 -0.08 -52.86
C SER A 44 -7.58 0.68 -54.13
N TRP A 45 -6.81 1.76 -53.98
CA TRP A 45 -6.30 2.52 -55.13
C TRP A 45 -5.36 1.69 -56.00
N MET A 46 -4.50 0.87 -55.38
CA MET A 46 -3.63 -0.05 -56.10
C MET A 46 -4.42 -1.05 -56.95
N LEU A 47 -5.46 -1.68 -56.39
CA LEU A 47 -6.30 -2.62 -57.14
C LEU A 47 -7.03 -1.95 -58.31
N LEU A 48 -7.63 -0.77 -58.11
CA LEU A 48 -8.32 -0.05 -59.18
C LEU A 48 -7.38 0.29 -60.35
N ARG A 49 -6.11 0.60 -60.04
CA ARG A 49 -5.07 0.83 -61.06
C ARG A 49 -4.72 -0.46 -61.82
N ILE A 50 -4.51 -1.57 -61.10
CA ILE A 50 -4.21 -2.88 -61.71
C ILE A 50 -5.34 -3.36 -62.63
N TYR A 51 -6.60 -3.15 -62.23
CA TYR A 51 -7.76 -3.52 -63.04
C TYR A 51 -8.14 -2.49 -64.14
N GLY A 52 -7.28 -1.50 -64.40
CA GLY A 52 -7.47 -0.54 -65.48
C GLY A 52 -8.66 0.40 -65.30
N ARG A 53 -9.13 0.63 -64.06
CA ARG A 53 -10.29 1.48 -63.75
C ARG A 53 -9.93 2.96 -63.53
N GLY A 54 -8.66 3.34 -63.63
CA GLY A 54 -8.17 4.72 -63.47
C GLY A 54 -6.73 4.78 -62.93
N ASN A 55 -6.13 5.98 -62.87
CA ASN A 55 -4.74 6.16 -62.42
C ASN A 55 -4.61 6.26 -60.89
N PHE A 56 -5.57 6.89 -60.20
CA PHE A 56 -5.70 7.03 -58.74
C PHE A 56 -4.45 7.48 -57.95
N THR A 57 -3.44 8.03 -58.64
CA THR A 57 -2.15 8.45 -58.05
C THR A 57 -2.31 9.69 -57.16
N GLN A 58 -3.18 10.62 -57.55
CA GLN A 58 -3.45 11.82 -56.78
C GLN A 58 -4.19 11.48 -55.48
N GLU A 59 -5.17 10.59 -55.54
CA GLU A 59 -5.94 10.11 -54.40
C GLU A 59 -5.04 9.38 -53.41
N ALA A 60 -4.14 8.51 -53.91
CA ALA A 60 -3.15 7.83 -53.09
C ALA A 60 -2.22 8.81 -52.38
N SER A 61 -1.69 9.81 -53.10
CA SER A 61 -0.82 10.86 -52.54
C SER A 61 -1.55 11.73 -51.50
N LEU A 62 -2.77 12.17 -51.80
CA LEU A 62 -3.58 12.97 -50.88
C LEU A 62 -3.92 12.18 -49.61
N THR A 63 -4.24 10.89 -49.75
CA THR A 63 -4.49 10.00 -48.61
C THR A 63 -3.25 9.88 -47.73
N ARG A 64 -2.06 9.77 -48.32
CA ARG A 64 -0.77 9.73 -47.61
C ARG A 64 -0.50 11.02 -46.83
N GLN A 65 -0.69 12.18 -47.46
CA GLN A 65 -0.51 13.47 -46.80
C GLN A 65 -1.47 13.63 -45.61
N ARG A 66 -2.77 13.35 -45.80
CA ARG A 66 -3.78 13.44 -44.74
C ARG A 66 -3.49 12.51 -43.58
N TYR A 67 -3.03 11.29 -43.87
CA TYR A 67 -2.63 10.34 -42.83
C TYR A 67 -1.44 10.88 -42.02
N SER A 68 -0.41 11.42 -42.68
CA SER A 68 0.74 12.02 -42.00
C SER A 68 0.36 13.22 -41.12
N GLU A 69 -0.54 14.08 -41.60
CA GLU A 69 -1.04 15.23 -40.83
C GLU A 69 -1.84 14.79 -39.60
N ARG A 70 -2.78 13.85 -39.78
CA ARG A 70 -3.64 13.34 -38.69
C ARG A 70 -2.84 12.61 -37.62
N THR A 71 -1.98 11.68 -38.00
CA THR A 71 -1.13 10.95 -37.05
C THR A 71 -0.20 11.89 -36.30
N GLY A 72 0.37 12.91 -36.97
CA GLY A 72 1.16 13.96 -36.34
C GLY A 72 0.38 14.75 -35.28
N GLN A 73 -0.83 15.21 -35.61
CA GLN A 73 -1.70 15.93 -34.69
C GLN A 73 -2.12 15.05 -33.50
N THR A 74 -2.57 13.83 -33.77
CA THR A 74 -2.98 12.85 -32.74
C THR A 74 -1.83 12.52 -31.79
N ALA A 75 -0.62 12.26 -32.30
CA ALA A 75 0.56 12.00 -31.47
C ALA A 75 0.99 13.22 -30.65
N SER A 76 0.85 14.44 -31.19
CA SER A 76 1.11 15.66 -30.43
C SER A 76 0.11 15.87 -29.29
N ALA A 77 -1.17 15.68 -29.57
CA ALA A 77 -2.24 15.80 -28.58
C ALA A 77 -2.09 14.75 -27.47
N ALA A 78 -1.81 13.49 -27.84
CA ALA A 78 -1.58 12.42 -26.89
C ALA A 78 -0.37 12.69 -25.97
N ARG A 79 0.76 13.18 -26.51
CA ARG A 79 1.92 13.56 -25.70
C ARG A 79 1.59 14.65 -24.69
N ALA A 80 0.87 15.68 -25.10
CA ALA A 80 0.45 16.77 -24.22
C ALA A 80 -0.46 16.27 -23.10
N ALA A 81 -1.42 15.39 -23.41
CA ALA A 81 -2.31 14.79 -22.42
C ALA A 81 -1.55 13.87 -21.44
N LEU A 82 -0.66 13.00 -21.94
CA LEU A 82 0.14 12.10 -21.12
C LEU A 82 1.08 12.84 -20.14
N ALA A 83 1.62 14.00 -20.55
CA ALA A 83 2.49 14.81 -19.71
C ALA A 83 1.78 15.41 -18.49
N MET A 84 0.45 15.57 -18.55
CA MET A 84 -0.37 16.10 -17.44
C MET A 84 -1.07 15.00 -16.64
N ALA A 85 -1.18 13.79 -17.19
CA ALA A 85 -1.94 12.70 -16.59
C ALA A 85 -1.19 12.04 -15.42
N LYS A 86 -1.90 11.79 -14.32
CA LYS A 86 -1.38 11.02 -13.18
C LYS A 86 -1.09 9.57 -13.58
N ARG A 87 -0.02 9.03 -13.01
CA ARG A 87 0.45 7.64 -13.19
C ARG A 87 0.11 6.74 -12.01
N ASP A 88 -0.46 7.31 -10.96
CA ASP A 88 -0.79 6.59 -9.74
C ASP A 88 -1.91 5.58 -9.96
N LEU A 89 -1.75 4.43 -9.32
CA LEU A 89 -2.75 3.39 -9.22
C LEU A 89 -2.77 2.85 -7.79
N TYR A 90 -3.96 2.79 -7.21
CA TYR A 90 -4.19 2.30 -5.87
C TYR A 90 -5.54 1.61 -5.78
N ARG A 91 -5.76 0.88 -4.69
CA ARG A 91 -7.03 0.22 -4.44
C ARG A 91 -7.93 1.09 -3.58
N CYS A 92 -9.19 1.20 -3.99
CA CYS A 92 -10.20 1.94 -3.27
C CYS A 92 -10.88 1.07 -2.21
N ASP A 93 -11.67 1.72 -1.36
CA ASP A 93 -12.39 1.07 -0.28
C ASP A 93 -13.33 -0.01 -0.83
N PRO A 94 -13.28 -1.24 -0.31
CA PRO A 94 -14.25 -2.26 -0.64
C PRO A 94 -15.63 -1.85 -0.09
N PRO A 95 -16.73 -2.38 -0.63
CA PRO A 95 -18.07 -2.12 -0.09
C PRO A 95 -18.20 -2.48 1.40
N VAL A 96 -17.47 -3.53 1.83
CA VAL A 96 -17.40 -3.98 3.22
C VAL A 96 -15.96 -4.37 3.53
N HIS A 97 -15.44 -3.88 4.65
CA HIS A 97 -14.15 -4.30 5.16
C HIS A 97 -14.25 -5.63 5.93
N THR A 98 -13.42 -6.60 5.55
CA THR A 98 -13.40 -7.94 6.14
C THR A 98 -11.97 -8.28 6.57
N ALA A 99 -11.80 -8.59 7.86
CA ALA A 99 -10.50 -8.94 8.43
C ALA A 99 -9.91 -10.18 7.73
N GLY A 100 -8.62 -10.13 7.41
CA GLY A 100 -7.91 -11.20 6.70
C GLY A 100 -8.20 -11.28 5.19
N ALA A 101 -9.19 -10.54 4.67
CA ALA A 101 -9.50 -10.49 3.24
C ALA A 101 -9.17 -9.12 2.62
N THR A 102 -9.61 -8.02 3.25
CA THR A 102 -9.37 -6.66 2.75
C THR A 102 -8.46 -5.84 3.64
N TYR A 103 -8.37 -6.16 4.93
CA TYR A 103 -7.40 -5.54 5.84
C TYR A 103 -6.85 -6.55 6.84
N ALA A 104 -5.72 -6.20 7.45
CA ALA A 104 -5.14 -6.89 8.58
C ALA A 104 -4.67 -5.87 9.63
N GLU A 105 -4.63 -6.29 10.90
CA GLU A 105 -4.28 -5.44 12.03
C GLU A 105 -2.92 -5.83 12.60
N VAL A 106 -2.16 -4.84 13.02
CA VAL A 106 -1.14 -5.06 14.05
C VAL A 106 -1.87 -5.31 15.36
N THR A 107 -1.49 -6.31 16.13
CA THR A 107 -2.15 -6.62 17.40
C THR A 107 -1.16 -6.62 18.56
N ARG A 108 -1.67 -6.30 19.76
CA ARG A 108 -0.91 -6.31 21.02
C ARG A 108 0.34 -5.40 21.05
N LEU A 109 0.37 -4.33 20.26
CA LEU A 109 1.48 -3.35 20.25
C LEU A 109 1.34 -2.31 21.37
N LEU A 110 0.19 -1.62 21.43
CA LEU A 110 -0.15 -0.68 22.51
C LEU A 110 -1.65 -0.85 22.78
N GLN A 111 -1.98 -1.56 23.85
CA GLN A 111 -3.37 -1.80 24.24
C GLN A 111 -3.68 -1.24 25.62
N GLY A 112 -4.83 -0.61 25.79
CA GLY A 112 -5.31 -0.17 27.10
C GLY A 112 -5.32 -1.32 28.11
N TYR A 113 -4.75 -1.08 29.29
CA TYR A 113 -4.52 -2.08 30.33
C TYR A 113 -4.77 -1.46 31.71
N VAL A 114 -5.63 -2.08 32.52
CA VAL A 114 -5.91 -1.66 33.89
C VAL A 114 -5.01 -2.43 34.83
N GLU A 115 -4.25 -1.75 35.69
CA GLU A 115 -3.39 -2.41 36.69
C GLU A 115 -3.34 -1.61 37.99
N ASN A 116 -3.20 -2.28 39.13
CA ASN A 116 -3.07 -1.58 40.41
C ASN A 116 -1.64 -1.10 40.64
N GLU A 117 -1.47 0.09 41.23
CA GLU A 117 -0.16 0.64 41.61
C GLU A 117 0.74 -0.35 42.37
N VAL A 118 0.14 -1.21 43.21
CA VAL A 118 0.87 -2.23 43.98
C VAL A 118 1.58 -3.26 43.11
N ASP A 119 1.06 -3.54 41.92
CA ASP A 119 1.56 -4.56 40.99
C ASP A 119 2.46 -3.96 39.89
N LEU A 120 2.61 -2.64 39.87
CA LEU A 120 3.46 -1.87 38.93
C LEU A 120 4.90 -1.63 39.43
N ASN A 121 5.26 -2.14 40.62
CA ASN A 121 6.61 -2.05 41.18
C ASN A 121 7.02 -3.31 41.94
N GLY A 122 8.32 -3.62 41.94
CA GLY A 122 8.87 -4.79 42.63
C GLY A 122 8.76 -4.75 44.17
N ASP A 123 8.54 -3.57 44.77
CA ASP A 123 8.40 -3.42 46.23
C ASP A 123 6.99 -3.82 46.73
N GLY A 124 5.99 -3.94 45.83
CA GLY A 124 4.62 -4.23 46.22
C GLY A 124 3.99 -3.12 47.07
N THR A 125 4.24 -1.85 46.71
CA THR A 125 3.76 -0.67 47.45
C THR A 125 3.00 0.32 46.56
N CYS A 126 2.25 1.23 47.18
CA CYS A 126 1.48 2.27 46.48
C CYS A 126 1.97 3.66 46.91
N LYS A 127 3.29 3.84 46.98
CA LYS A 127 3.90 5.10 47.43
C LYS A 127 3.81 6.19 46.36
N GLU A 128 3.86 5.76 45.10
CA GLU A 128 3.80 6.61 43.92
C GLU A 128 2.36 6.66 43.37
N ASN A 129 2.11 7.59 42.45
CA ASN A 129 0.84 7.68 41.73
C ASN A 129 0.94 7.04 40.34
N CYS A 130 -0.19 6.80 39.68
CA CYS A 130 -0.20 6.24 38.33
C CYS A 130 0.71 6.95 37.31
N ALA A 131 0.81 8.28 37.36
CA ALA A 131 1.61 9.06 36.41
C ALA A 131 3.12 8.88 36.57
N PHE A 132 3.58 8.35 37.72
CA PHE A 132 4.98 8.00 37.93
C PHE A 132 5.44 6.86 37.00
N TYR A 133 4.53 5.95 36.65
CA TYR A 133 4.84 4.75 35.86
C TYR A 133 4.77 5.05 34.36
N THR A 134 5.78 5.78 33.85
CA THR A 134 5.93 6.02 32.41
C THR A 134 6.40 4.78 31.66
N LEU A 135 7.19 3.91 32.30
CA LEU A 135 7.62 2.62 31.79
C LEU A 135 7.88 1.66 32.97
N THR A 136 7.21 0.51 32.99
CA THR A 136 7.37 -0.56 33.99
C THR A 136 6.97 -1.91 33.38
N GLU A 137 6.90 -2.95 34.19
CA GLU A 137 6.41 -4.29 33.85
C GLU A 137 5.46 -4.80 34.95
N ASN A 138 4.78 -5.91 34.69
CA ASN A 138 3.99 -6.56 35.73
C ASN A 138 4.94 -7.24 36.74
N HIS A 139 4.82 -6.88 38.02
CA HIS A 139 5.65 -7.44 39.10
C HIS A 139 4.93 -8.48 39.97
N GLY A 140 3.64 -8.73 39.72
CA GLY A 140 2.87 -9.65 40.55
C GLY A 140 1.37 -9.54 40.36
N CYS A 141 0.66 -10.14 41.32
CA CYS A 141 -0.77 -9.98 41.45
C CYS A 141 -1.14 -10.03 42.93
N TYR A 142 -1.15 -8.86 43.56
CA TYR A 142 -1.34 -8.72 44.98
C TYR A 142 -2.72 -9.27 45.40
N LYS A 143 -2.70 -10.29 46.26
CA LYS A 143 -3.89 -10.95 46.80
C LYS A 143 -4.91 -11.40 45.74
N GLU A 144 -4.44 -11.78 44.55
CA GLU A 144 -5.30 -12.26 43.47
C GLU A 144 -6.47 -11.29 43.16
N GLN A 145 -6.20 -9.98 43.20
CA GLN A 145 -7.18 -8.93 42.91
C GLN A 145 -7.57 -8.91 41.41
N PHE A 146 -7.84 -7.75 40.80
CA PHE A 146 -8.30 -7.68 39.41
C PHE A 146 -7.30 -8.30 38.42
N CYS A 147 -5.99 -8.21 38.70
CA CYS A 147 -4.91 -8.87 37.96
C CYS A 147 -5.07 -10.40 37.78
N SER A 148 -5.87 -11.08 38.61
CA SER A 148 -6.15 -12.52 38.46
C SER A 148 -7.33 -12.81 37.52
N LYS A 149 -8.12 -11.79 37.20
CA LYS A 149 -9.38 -11.86 36.43
C LYS A 149 -9.25 -11.34 35.00
N GLN A 150 -8.05 -10.90 34.62
CA GLN A 150 -7.73 -10.41 33.28
C GLN A 150 -6.48 -11.11 32.75
N ASP A 151 -6.31 -11.07 31.43
CA ASP A 151 -5.05 -11.45 30.82
C ASP A 151 -3.95 -10.49 31.30
N LYS A 152 -2.82 -11.04 31.73
CA LYS A 152 -1.67 -10.24 32.16
C LYS A 152 -1.04 -9.52 30.97
N CYS A 153 -0.34 -8.43 31.25
CA CYS A 153 0.60 -7.84 30.31
C CYS A 153 1.98 -8.48 30.54
N ASN A 154 2.45 -9.32 29.63
CA ASN A 154 3.72 -10.05 29.80
C ASN A 154 4.93 -9.31 29.21
N GLY A 155 4.72 -8.13 28.61
CA GLY A 155 5.77 -7.26 28.11
C GLY A 155 5.92 -6.00 28.96
N ARG A 156 5.82 -4.84 28.31
CA ARG A 156 6.04 -3.54 28.93
C ARG A 156 4.72 -2.83 29.20
N ILE A 157 4.63 -2.20 30.36
CA ILE A 157 3.51 -1.32 30.76
C ILE A 157 4.01 0.12 30.65
N ILE A 158 3.31 0.95 29.89
CA ILE A 158 3.79 2.24 29.42
C ILE A 158 2.71 3.30 29.68
N ASP A 159 3.15 4.54 29.95
CA ASP A 159 2.31 5.74 30.03
C ASP A 159 1.02 5.55 30.87
N CYS A 160 1.19 5.12 32.11
CA CYS A 160 0.08 4.97 33.05
C CYS A 160 -0.52 6.31 33.47
N GLN A 161 -1.84 6.34 33.62
CA GLN A 161 -2.60 7.50 34.10
C GLN A 161 -3.69 7.10 35.08
N TYR A 162 -3.95 7.99 36.04
CA TYR A 162 -5.11 7.88 36.92
C TYR A 162 -6.33 8.50 36.23
N VAL A 163 -7.46 7.80 36.25
CA VAL A 163 -8.73 8.29 35.69
C VAL A 163 -9.77 8.46 36.78
N ASP A 164 -10.08 7.39 37.50
CA ASP A 164 -10.93 7.39 38.69
C ASP A 164 -10.62 6.15 39.57
N SER A 165 -11.07 6.15 40.82
CA SER A 165 -10.75 5.13 41.81
C SER A 165 -11.49 3.82 41.55
N ASP A 166 -12.75 3.91 41.14
CA ASP A 166 -13.66 2.76 41.03
C ASP A 166 -14.26 2.68 39.62
N MET A 167 -14.32 1.47 39.08
CA MET A 167 -14.77 1.23 37.71
C MET A 167 -15.43 -0.15 37.52
N TRP A 168 -16.23 -0.25 36.47
CA TRP A 168 -16.75 -1.51 35.92
C TRP A 168 -16.05 -1.79 34.60
N VAL A 169 -15.35 -2.92 34.55
CA VAL A 169 -14.66 -3.39 33.34
C VAL A 169 -15.51 -4.45 32.67
N CYS A 170 -15.78 -4.28 31.38
CA CYS A 170 -16.36 -5.34 30.55
C CYS A 170 -15.22 -6.07 29.80
N PRO A 171 -14.86 -7.29 30.21
CA PRO A 171 -13.83 -8.05 29.51
C PRO A 171 -14.29 -8.46 28.11
N ALA A 172 -13.35 -8.45 27.17
CA ALA A 172 -13.58 -8.94 25.83
C ALA A 172 -13.71 -10.47 25.81
N SER A 173 -14.29 -11.00 24.73
CA SER A 173 -14.38 -12.45 24.51
C SER A 173 -13.00 -13.11 24.51
N TYR A 174 -12.89 -14.35 25.02
CA TYR A 174 -11.63 -15.12 25.04
C TYR A 174 -10.99 -15.34 23.66
N ASN A 175 -11.77 -15.27 22.58
CA ASN A 175 -11.27 -15.39 21.20
C ASN A 175 -10.98 -14.02 20.56
N SER A 176 -11.13 -12.93 21.31
CA SER A 176 -10.86 -11.57 20.86
C SER A 176 -9.39 -11.24 21.02
N GLN A 177 -8.88 -10.36 20.15
CA GLN A 177 -7.56 -9.75 20.34
C GLN A 177 -7.59 -8.59 21.35
N ARG A 178 -8.79 -8.17 21.78
CA ARG A 178 -9.02 -7.09 22.75
C ARG A 178 -8.93 -7.64 24.18
N ARG A 179 -8.60 -6.76 25.14
CA ARG A 179 -8.70 -7.05 26.59
C ARG A 179 -10.08 -6.68 27.11
N TYR A 180 -10.61 -5.55 26.67
CA TYR A 180 -11.89 -5.00 27.12
C TYR A 180 -12.80 -4.63 25.94
N GLU A 181 -14.11 -4.71 26.15
CA GLU A 181 -15.08 -4.09 25.24
C GLU A 181 -15.27 -2.61 25.57
N TRP A 182 -15.38 -2.30 26.87
CA TRP A 182 -15.52 -0.95 27.41
C TRP A 182 -15.19 -0.94 28.91
N ILE A 183 -14.96 0.26 29.45
CA ILE A 183 -14.77 0.54 30.88
C ILE A 183 -15.66 1.71 31.26
N GLU A 184 -16.37 1.61 32.38
CA GLU A 184 -17.21 2.68 32.93
C GLU A 184 -16.73 3.04 34.33
N TYR A 185 -16.41 4.31 34.57
CA TYR A 185 -15.97 4.81 35.87
C TYR A 185 -17.15 5.33 36.70
N GLU A 186 -17.01 5.34 38.03
CA GLU A 186 -18.07 5.83 38.94
C GLU A 186 -18.48 7.29 38.70
N ASN A 187 -17.57 8.15 38.24
CA ASN A 187 -17.89 9.52 37.84
C ASN A 187 -18.71 9.65 36.54
N GLY A 188 -19.04 8.55 35.87
CA GLY A 188 -19.79 8.50 34.62
C GLY A 188 -18.94 8.64 33.36
N ARG A 189 -17.61 8.76 33.46
CA ARG A 189 -16.71 8.68 32.30
C ARG A 189 -16.67 7.25 31.77
N THR A 190 -16.68 7.11 30.45
CA THR A 190 -16.62 5.82 29.77
C THR A 190 -15.47 5.77 28.79
N LEU A 191 -14.79 4.62 28.72
CA LEU A 191 -13.82 4.29 27.68
C LEU A 191 -14.41 3.20 26.79
N GLY A 192 -14.47 3.47 25.48
CA GLY A 192 -15.18 2.59 24.55
C GLY A 192 -16.70 2.78 24.59
N ARG A 193 -17.42 1.98 23.80
CA ARG A 193 -18.86 2.09 23.65
C ARG A 193 -19.57 1.18 24.65
N VAL A 194 -20.08 1.77 25.73
CA VAL A 194 -20.83 1.04 26.78
C VAL A 194 -22.05 0.36 26.16
N GLY A 195 -22.24 -0.90 26.51
CA GLY A 195 -23.32 -1.73 25.99
C GLY A 195 -23.42 -3.05 26.74
N SER A 196 -24.09 -4.04 26.15
CA SER A 196 -24.24 -5.36 26.79
C SER A 196 -22.88 -6.05 26.99
N CYS A 197 -22.57 -6.46 28.22
CA CYS A 197 -21.36 -7.21 28.51
C CYS A 197 -21.64 -8.72 28.59
N ARG A 198 -21.16 -9.49 27.61
CA ARG A 198 -21.49 -10.92 27.49
C ARG A 198 -20.90 -11.79 28.60
N LEU A 199 -19.68 -11.47 29.03
CA LEU A 199 -18.97 -12.21 30.09
C LEU A 199 -19.29 -11.69 31.50
N GLY A 200 -20.19 -10.70 31.61
CA GLY A 200 -20.46 -9.99 32.85
C GLY A 200 -19.39 -8.92 33.13
N THR A 201 -19.78 -7.92 33.91
CA THR A 201 -18.87 -6.84 34.32
C THR A 201 -18.11 -7.23 35.58
N THR A 202 -16.85 -6.80 35.67
CA THR A 202 -16.03 -6.94 36.87
C THR A 202 -15.92 -5.57 37.53
N LYS A 203 -16.36 -5.46 38.79
CA LYS A 203 -16.14 -4.26 39.60
C LYS A 203 -14.69 -4.25 40.09
N VAL A 204 -14.02 -3.11 39.92
CA VAL A 204 -12.61 -2.88 40.24
C VAL A 204 -12.52 -1.66 41.13
N ASP A 205 -12.14 -1.86 42.39
CA ASP A 205 -12.18 -0.85 43.43
C ASP A 205 -10.79 -0.55 43.97
N SER A 206 -10.43 0.72 44.02
CA SER A 206 -9.22 1.16 44.70
C SER A 206 -9.37 1.00 46.21
N TRP A 207 -8.26 0.87 46.93
CA TRP A 207 -8.30 0.49 48.35
C TRP A 207 -7.21 1.14 49.19
N TRP A 208 -7.45 1.19 50.51
CA TRP A 208 -6.50 1.76 51.46
C TRP A 208 -5.68 0.67 52.15
N ARG A 209 -4.36 0.81 52.08
CA ARG A 209 -3.41 0.04 52.89
C ARG A 209 -3.22 0.72 54.24
N TRP A 210 -3.64 0.02 55.31
CA TRP A 210 -3.48 0.45 56.72
C TRP A 210 -3.83 1.94 56.97
N THR A 211 -4.94 2.41 56.37
CA THR A 211 -5.50 3.78 56.44
C THR A 211 -4.55 4.94 56.09
N LEU A 212 -3.35 4.68 55.57
CA LEU A 212 -2.33 5.71 55.31
C LEU A 212 -1.92 5.82 53.85
N THR A 213 -2.05 4.74 53.08
CA THR A 213 -1.63 4.71 51.66
C THR A 213 -2.77 4.20 50.80
N HIS A 214 -3.21 5.02 49.85
CA HIS A 214 -4.22 4.62 48.86
C HIS A 214 -3.54 3.89 47.71
N CYS A 215 -4.11 2.77 47.28
CA CYS A 215 -3.64 1.97 46.15
C CYS A 215 -4.65 2.11 45.03
N SER A 216 -4.29 2.91 44.03
CA SER A 216 -5.20 3.25 42.94
C SER A 216 -5.06 2.26 41.78
N TYR A 217 -6.13 2.06 41.03
CA TYR A 217 -6.05 1.41 39.72
C TYR A 217 -5.68 2.44 38.65
N CYS A 218 -4.64 2.10 37.88
CA CYS A 218 -4.12 2.89 36.78
C CYS A 218 -4.64 2.35 35.45
N PHE A 219 -4.86 3.24 34.50
CA PHE A 219 -5.06 2.89 33.11
C PHE A 219 -3.78 3.18 32.34
N CYS A 220 -3.17 2.14 31.77
CA CYS A 220 -1.87 2.17 31.10
C CYS A 220 -1.99 1.63 29.67
N LEU A 221 -0.89 1.66 28.94
CA LEU A 221 -0.72 0.95 27.68
C LEU A 221 0.13 -0.30 27.92
N CYS A 222 -0.33 -1.45 27.45
CA CYS A 222 0.41 -2.69 27.41
C CYS A 222 1.01 -2.90 26.02
N GLU A 223 2.32 -3.02 25.98
CA GLU A 223 3.05 -3.61 24.88
C GLU A 223 3.35 -5.07 25.24
N ASP A 224 2.66 -6.01 24.60
CA ASP A 224 2.71 -7.41 25.00
C ASP A 224 3.92 -8.15 24.43
N GLU A 225 4.22 -9.32 24.97
CA GLU A 225 5.35 -10.12 24.51
C GLU A 225 5.17 -10.62 23.05
N ALA A 226 6.30 -10.87 22.38
CA ALA A 226 6.34 -11.32 20.99
C ALA A 226 5.61 -12.67 20.73
N SER A 227 5.44 -13.48 21.78
CA SER A 227 4.79 -14.79 21.68
C SER A 227 3.27 -14.70 21.42
N VAL A 228 2.63 -13.59 21.79
CA VAL A 228 1.19 -13.34 21.55
C VAL A 228 0.91 -12.19 20.60
N ALA A 229 1.88 -11.29 20.40
CA ALA A 229 1.73 -10.15 19.51
C ALA A 229 1.86 -10.53 18.02
N GLU A 230 1.13 -9.81 17.16
CA GLU A 230 1.20 -9.95 15.69
C GLU A 230 1.65 -8.62 15.08
N ARG A 231 2.91 -8.25 15.34
CA ARG A 231 3.47 -6.91 15.10
C ARG A 231 4.81 -6.93 14.36
N PHE A 232 5.01 -7.91 13.49
CA PHE A 232 6.27 -8.13 12.78
C PHE A 232 6.17 -7.72 11.31
N PHE A 233 7.22 -7.11 10.77
CA PHE A 233 7.33 -6.74 9.36
C PHE A 233 8.55 -7.41 8.73
N SER A 234 8.36 -8.10 7.62
CA SER A 234 9.44 -8.76 6.88
C SER A 234 10.36 -7.73 6.22
N LEU A 235 11.66 -7.87 6.44
CA LEU A 235 12.72 -7.11 5.77
C LEU A 235 13.25 -7.84 4.53
N ARG A 236 12.80 -9.09 4.28
CA ARG A 236 13.16 -9.86 3.08
C ARG A 236 12.67 -9.20 1.79
N GLU A 237 13.46 -9.36 0.75
CA GLU A 237 13.20 -8.77 -0.56
C GLU A 237 12.12 -9.53 -1.33
N ALA A 238 11.16 -8.80 -1.90
CA ALA A 238 10.23 -9.32 -2.89
C ALA A 238 10.75 -8.97 -4.29
N LEU A 239 11.24 -9.97 -5.03
CA LEU A 239 11.93 -9.79 -6.31
C LEU A 239 11.20 -10.51 -7.46
N ALA A 240 11.04 -9.82 -8.59
CA ALA A 240 10.65 -10.46 -9.83
C ALA A 240 11.81 -11.29 -10.40
N ASP A 241 11.49 -12.30 -11.20
CA ASP A 241 12.49 -13.12 -11.89
C ASP A 241 13.11 -12.39 -13.09
N ILE A 242 13.99 -11.43 -12.77
CA ILE A 242 14.67 -10.59 -13.76
C ILE A 242 15.61 -11.40 -14.68
N LYS A 243 16.09 -12.57 -14.24
CA LYS A 243 16.92 -13.45 -15.07
C LYS A 243 16.12 -14.02 -16.24
N ASN A 244 14.82 -14.25 -16.03
CA ASN A 244 13.87 -14.65 -17.07
C ASN A 244 13.10 -13.47 -17.67
N ASN A 245 13.69 -12.27 -17.62
CA ASN A 245 13.15 -11.03 -18.19
C ASN A 245 11.76 -10.65 -17.65
N LYS A 246 11.47 -10.96 -16.37
CA LYS A 246 10.22 -10.58 -15.72
C LYS A 246 10.35 -9.27 -14.93
N VAL A 247 9.26 -8.51 -14.91
CA VAL A 247 9.11 -7.23 -14.21
C VAL A 247 7.96 -7.30 -13.22
N VAL A 248 7.93 -6.39 -12.25
CA VAL A 248 6.78 -6.26 -11.34
C VAL A 248 5.61 -5.64 -12.09
N THR A 249 4.43 -6.24 -11.93
CA THR A 249 3.15 -5.83 -12.53
C THR A 249 2.09 -5.47 -11.51
N GLY A 250 2.35 -5.75 -10.23
CA GLY A 250 1.40 -5.58 -9.13
C GLY A 250 2.09 -5.64 -7.78
N ILE A 251 1.46 -5.09 -6.75
CA ILE A 251 1.95 -5.14 -5.36
C ILE A 251 0.80 -5.31 -4.38
N ARG A 252 1.08 -5.92 -3.23
CA ARG A 252 0.15 -6.14 -2.14
C ARG A 252 0.92 -6.22 -0.82
N LEU A 253 0.35 -5.68 0.27
CA LEU A 253 0.77 -6.03 1.62
C LEU A 253 -0.04 -7.25 2.07
N VAL A 254 0.60 -8.25 2.65
CA VAL A 254 -0.08 -9.45 3.13
C VAL A 254 0.40 -9.82 4.51
N LYS A 255 -0.49 -10.40 5.32
CA LYS A 255 -0.13 -10.94 6.63
C LYS A 255 -0.15 -12.46 6.57
N HIS A 256 1.00 -13.08 6.79
CA HIS A 256 1.12 -14.53 6.93
C HIS A 256 1.55 -14.87 8.35
N GLY A 257 0.69 -15.60 9.06
CA GLY A 257 0.86 -15.78 10.50
C GLY A 257 0.91 -14.42 11.20
N LYS A 258 2.04 -14.14 11.84
CA LYS A 258 2.26 -12.91 12.61
C LYS A 258 3.00 -11.81 11.83
N VAL A 259 3.45 -12.09 10.61
CA VAL A 259 4.38 -11.24 9.87
C VAL A 259 3.69 -10.59 8.66
N PHE A 260 3.86 -9.30 8.51
CA PHE A 260 3.50 -8.54 7.33
C PHE A 260 4.61 -8.64 6.27
N HIS A 261 4.25 -8.98 5.05
CA HIS A 261 5.15 -9.11 3.91
C HIS A 261 4.71 -8.21 2.77
N ILE A 262 5.69 -7.77 1.98
CA ILE A 262 5.44 -7.28 0.63
C ILE A 262 5.29 -8.50 -0.28
N GLN A 263 4.19 -8.55 -1.00
CA GLN A 263 3.94 -9.51 -2.07
C GLN A 263 3.88 -8.76 -3.40
N ILE A 264 4.45 -9.33 -4.44
CA ILE A 264 4.46 -8.75 -5.79
C ILE A 264 3.77 -9.68 -6.78
N TYR A 265 3.33 -9.09 -7.88
CA TYR A 265 2.95 -9.80 -9.09
C TYR A 265 4.03 -9.55 -10.15
N GLN A 266 4.26 -10.53 -11.01
CA GLN A 266 5.26 -10.42 -12.07
C GLN A 266 4.72 -10.81 -13.44
N GLY A 267 5.39 -10.32 -14.48
CA GLY A 267 5.07 -10.62 -15.87
C GLY A 267 6.30 -10.55 -16.76
N LYS A 268 6.31 -11.32 -17.84
CA LYS A 268 7.42 -11.30 -18.80
C LYS A 268 7.35 -10.05 -19.68
N LEU A 269 8.39 -9.23 -19.61
CA LEU A 269 8.55 -8.06 -20.46
C LEU A 269 8.96 -8.51 -21.86
N VAL A 270 8.34 -7.91 -22.87
CA VAL A 270 8.71 -8.09 -24.27
C VAL A 270 8.82 -6.73 -24.96
N GLU A 271 8.99 -6.75 -26.28
CA GLU A 271 9.22 -5.57 -27.10
C GLU A 271 8.19 -4.46 -26.86
N ARG A 272 8.65 -3.22 -26.99
CA ARG A 272 7.84 -2.00 -26.86
C ARG A 272 7.10 -1.88 -25.52
N GLY A 273 7.68 -2.41 -24.46
CA GLY A 273 7.16 -2.28 -23.10
C GLY A 273 5.88 -3.08 -22.83
N PHE A 274 5.53 -4.05 -23.68
CA PHE A 274 4.40 -4.93 -23.45
C PHE A 274 4.77 -6.01 -22.42
N VAL A 275 3.81 -6.38 -21.57
CA VAL A 275 3.99 -7.44 -20.57
C VAL A 275 2.94 -8.53 -20.82
N GLU A 276 3.38 -9.76 -21.05
CA GLU A 276 2.51 -10.83 -21.58
C GLU A 276 1.42 -11.30 -20.60
N SER A 277 1.72 -11.30 -19.31
CA SER A 277 0.84 -11.79 -18.26
C SER A 277 1.15 -11.11 -16.92
N SER A 278 0.30 -11.35 -15.92
CA SER A 278 0.56 -10.99 -14.52
C SER A 278 0.23 -12.21 -13.67
N GLU A 279 1.21 -12.70 -12.93
CA GLU A 279 1.09 -13.84 -12.03
C GLU A 279 1.55 -13.46 -10.61
N GLU A 280 0.93 -14.04 -9.61
CA GLU A 280 1.28 -13.80 -8.21
C GLU A 280 2.60 -14.51 -7.86
N VAL A 281 3.51 -13.78 -7.21
CA VAL A 281 4.70 -14.37 -6.60
C VAL A 281 4.38 -14.71 -5.15
N VAL A 282 4.57 -15.97 -4.76
CA VAL A 282 4.32 -16.40 -3.39
C VAL A 282 5.29 -15.68 -2.45
N ALA A 283 4.75 -15.02 -1.43
CA ALA A 283 5.56 -14.39 -0.40
C ALA A 283 6.37 -15.45 0.36
N GLN A 284 7.63 -15.17 0.64
CA GLN A 284 8.50 -16.06 1.42
C GLN A 284 8.14 -15.96 2.91
N ALA A 285 6.98 -16.52 3.28
CA ALA A 285 6.48 -16.53 4.65
C ALA A 285 7.44 -17.30 5.57
N PHE A 286 7.57 -16.82 6.81
CA PHE A 286 8.38 -17.44 7.85
C PHE A 286 7.78 -17.14 9.23
N ASP A 287 8.19 -17.92 10.23
CA ASP A 287 7.86 -17.66 11.63
C ASP A 287 9.03 -16.95 12.32
N PRO A 288 8.82 -15.80 13.00
CA PRO A 288 9.86 -15.10 13.77
C PRO A 288 10.56 -15.96 14.83
N THR A 289 9.91 -17.02 15.31
CA THR A 289 10.46 -17.93 16.34
C THR A 289 11.27 -19.09 15.75
N GLN A 290 11.29 -19.24 14.43
CA GLN A 290 11.98 -20.33 13.76
C GLN A 290 13.52 -20.16 13.85
N PRO A 291 14.29 -21.23 14.08
CA PRO A 291 15.75 -21.16 14.05
C PRO A 291 16.28 -20.63 12.72
N GLY A 292 17.21 -19.67 12.79
CA GLY A 292 17.84 -19.05 11.62
C GLY A 292 17.10 -17.83 11.07
N VAL A 293 15.96 -17.44 11.64
CA VAL A 293 15.29 -16.17 11.36
C VAL A 293 15.77 -15.13 12.37
N ILE A 294 16.33 -14.02 11.90
CA ILE A 294 17.05 -13.04 12.71
C ILE A 294 16.34 -11.67 12.68
N GLU A 295 16.03 -11.11 13.84
CA GLU A 295 15.51 -9.75 13.97
C GLU A 295 16.53 -8.71 13.48
N GLY A 296 16.06 -7.69 12.75
CA GLY A 296 16.89 -6.68 12.10
C GLY A 296 17.49 -7.13 10.76
N VAL A 297 17.41 -8.42 10.41
CA VAL A 297 17.87 -8.97 9.12
C VAL A 297 16.69 -9.51 8.30
N ASP A 298 15.90 -10.42 8.88
CA ASP A 298 14.75 -11.04 8.23
C ASP A 298 13.45 -10.29 8.52
N TYR A 299 13.31 -9.73 9.73
CA TYR A 299 12.12 -9.02 10.17
C TYR A 299 12.43 -7.92 11.18
N HIS A 300 11.47 -7.03 11.37
CA HIS A 300 11.44 -6.01 12.42
C HIS A 300 10.23 -6.25 13.32
N THR A 301 10.41 -6.15 14.64
CA THR A 301 9.31 -6.15 15.61
C THR A 301 8.95 -4.71 15.94
N LEU A 302 7.71 -4.30 15.69
CA LEU A 302 7.26 -2.98 16.14
C LEU A 302 7.32 -2.91 17.66
N SER A 303 7.91 -1.84 18.20
CA SER A 303 7.93 -1.52 19.63
C SER A 303 7.48 -0.08 19.85
N TYR A 304 7.22 0.33 21.09
CA TYR A 304 6.89 1.72 21.44
C TYR A 304 7.86 2.71 20.79
N GLU A 305 9.15 2.44 20.79
CA GLU A 305 10.16 3.33 20.22
C GLU A 305 10.34 3.16 18.71
N LYS A 306 9.95 2.02 18.14
CA LYS A 306 10.21 1.63 16.75
C LYS A 306 8.93 1.19 16.04
N ARG A 307 7.96 2.10 15.96
CA ARG A 307 6.62 1.89 15.40
C ARG A 307 6.31 2.79 14.20
N ALA A 308 7.29 3.53 13.70
CA ALA A 308 7.11 4.40 12.56
C ALA A 308 7.27 3.64 11.24
N ILE A 309 6.46 3.99 10.26
CA ILE A 309 6.55 3.54 8.88
C ILE A 309 6.43 4.73 7.95
N ASP A 310 7.28 4.71 6.94
CA ASP A 310 7.42 5.80 5.99
C ASP A 310 6.43 5.70 4.84
N LEU A 311 5.82 6.84 4.52
CA LEU A 311 4.84 7.00 3.45
C LEU A 311 5.54 7.63 2.25
N ASP A 312 6.34 6.81 1.57
CA ASP A 312 7.09 7.21 0.39
C ASP A 312 6.46 6.72 -0.89
N GLU A 313 6.55 7.57 -1.90
CA GLU A 313 6.21 7.28 -3.29
C GLU A 313 7.49 7.31 -4.12
N LEU A 314 7.95 6.16 -4.57
CA LEU A 314 9.24 6.02 -5.25
C LEU A 314 9.03 5.68 -6.71
N ASP A 315 9.68 6.43 -7.60
CA ASP A 315 9.65 6.17 -9.03
C ASP A 315 11.05 5.87 -9.57
N SER A 316 11.10 4.96 -10.54
CA SER A 316 12.34 4.64 -11.23
C SER A 316 12.77 5.77 -12.16
N PRO A 317 14.08 5.98 -12.34
CA PRO A 317 14.58 6.92 -13.34
C PRO A 317 14.15 6.50 -14.76
N SER A 318 14.16 7.45 -15.68
CA SER A 318 13.79 7.20 -17.08
C SER A 318 14.61 6.04 -17.67
N GLY A 319 13.94 5.15 -18.41
CA GLY A 319 14.57 3.95 -18.99
C GLY A 319 14.73 2.77 -18.01
N HIS A 320 14.14 2.85 -16.82
CA HIS A 320 14.10 1.77 -15.84
C HIS A 320 12.67 1.36 -15.50
N VAL A 321 12.54 0.17 -14.91
CA VAL A 321 11.26 -0.44 -14.50
C VAL A 321 11.38 -1.06 -13.11
N LEU A 322 10.23 -1.21 -12.46
CA LEU A 322 10.13 -1.84 -11.16
C LEU A 322 10.36 -3.36 -11.27
N THR A 323 11.26 -3.87 -10.43
CA THR A 323 11.64 -5.30 -10.42
C THR A 323 11.66 -5.91 -9.02
N GLY A 324 11.36 -5.14 -8.00
CA GLY A 324 11.20 -5.63 -6.64
C GLY A 324 10.92 -4.53 -5.64
N ALA A 325 10.63 -4.92 -4.41
CA ALA A 325 10.42 -4.02 -3.29
C ALA A 325 10.83 -4.70 -1.98
N ARG A 326 11.19 -3.92 -0.96
CA ARG A 326 11.50 -4.42 0.39
C ARG A 326 11.27 -3.35 1.44
N PHE A 327 11.21 -3.77 2.70
CA PHE A 327 11.37 -2.88 3.84
C PHE A 327 12.82 -2.89 4.32
N ARG A 328 13.28 -1.74 4.80
CA ARG A 328 14.57 -1.59 5.48
C ARG A 328 14.39 -0.75 6.74
N MET A 329 15.09 -1.10 7.81
CA MET A 329 15.16 -0.24 8.99
C MET A 329 16.22 0.86 8.79
N ILE A 330 15.84 2.11 8.99
CA ILE A 330 16.77 3.23 9.19
C ILE A 330 16.33 3.96 10.46
N GLY A 331 17.20 4.00 11.47
CA GLY A 331 16.82 4.49 12.80
C GLY A 331 15.64 3.70 13.38
N ALA A 332 14.54 4.38 13.66
CA ALA A 332 13.31 3.82 14.24
C ALA A 332 12.18 3.59 13.21
N HIS A 333 12.45 3.82 11.92
CA HIS A 333 11.45 3.82 10.85
C HIS A 333 11.61 2.59 9.95
N LEU A 334 10.46 2.05 9.54
CA LEU A 334 10.35 1.13 8.40
C LEU A 334 10.33 1.94 7.10
N HIS A 335 11.45 1.96 6.39
CA HIS A 335 11.58 2.57 5.07
C HIS A 335 11.13 1.61 3.98
N PHE A 336 10.35 2.10 3.03
CA PHE A 336 10.00 1.37 1.82
C PHE A 336 11.06 1.61 0.74
N GLU A 337 11.54 0.54 0.10
CA GLU A 337 12.50 0.64 -1.00
C GLU A 337 11.99 -0.12 -2.23
N ILE A 338 12.30 0.41 -3.41
CA ILE A 338 12.03 -0.26 -4.68
C ILE A 338 13.31 -0.66 -5.38
N ARG A 339 13.28 -1.78 -6.10
CA ARG A 339 14.36 -2.21 -6.97
C ARG A 339 14.07 -1.79 -8.40
N SER A 340 14.93 -0.92 -8.93
CA SER A 340 14.85 -0.37 -10.27
C SER A 340 15.85 -1.05 -11.19
N THR A 341 15.41 -1.50 -12.37
CA THR A 341 16.29 -2.17 -13.35
C THR A 341 16.18 -1.49 -14.71
N PRO A 342 17.30 -1.11 -15.36
CA PRO A 342 17.25 -0.53 -16.68
C PRO A 342 16.80 -1.55 -17.73
N PHE A 343 16.11 -1.07 -18.76
CA PHE A 343 15.65 -1.91 -19.87
C PHE A 343 15.71 -1.17 -21.20
N ASN A 344 15.82 -1.94 -22.28
CA ASN A 344 15.66 -1.42 -23.63
C ASN A 344 14.18 -1.47 -24.02
N TYR A 345 13.57 -0.31 -24.25
CA TYR A 345 12.14 -0.24 -24.61
C TYR A 345 11.81 -0.96 -25.90
N THR A 346 12.61 -0.78 -26.95
CA THR A 346 12.36 -1.39 -28.26
C THR A 346 12.41 -2.91 -28.18
N THR A 347 13.46 -3.47 -27.55
CA THR A 347 13.64 -4.93 -27.51
C THR A 347 12.99 -5.61 -26.29
N GLY A 348 12.54 -4.83 -25.31
CA GLY A 348 11.99 -5.35 -24.05
C GLY A 348 13.00 -6.05 -23.14
N LYS A 349 14.31 -5.86 -23.33
CA LYS A 349 15.34 -6.61 -22.58
C LYS A 349 15.79 -5.85 -21.33
N LEU A 350 15.75 -6.50 -20.17
CA LEU A 350 16.30 -5.99 -18.91
C LEU A 350 17.83 -6.07 -18.90
N SER A 351 18.44 -5.23 -18.07
CA SER A 351 19.87 -5.28 -17.73
C SER A 351 20.05 -5.59 -16.23
N PRO A 352 19.92 -6.86 -15.79
CA PRO A 352 19.93 -7.24 -14.38
C PRO A 352 21.17 -6.80 -13.59
N ASP A 353 22.34 -6.81 -14.23
CA ASP A 353 23.61 -6.44 -13.59
C ASP A 353 23.71 -4.95 -13.22
N ARG A 354 22.73 -4.15 -13.67
CA ARG A 354 22.63 -2.71 -13.42
C ARG A 354 21.40 -2.36 -12.57
N SER A 355 20.80 -3.35 -11.90
CA SER A 355 19.75 -3.08 -10.92
C SER A 355 20.27 -2.25 -9.76
N GLN A 356 19.43 -1.35 -9.23
CA GLN A 356 19.73 -0.56 -8.04
C GLN A 356 18.51 -0.45 -7.13
N TRP A 357 18.75 -0.31 -5.83
CA TRP A 357 17.71 0.03 -4.87
C TRP A 357 17.54 1.55 -4.84
N ILE A 358 16.29 1.99 -4.86
CA ILE A 358 15.90 3.39 -4.71
C ILE A 358 15.16 3.50 -3.38
N SER A 359 15.54 4.49 -2.59
CA SER A 359 14.98 4.80 -1.29
C SER A 359 14.89 6.32 -1.11
N ASN A 360 14.02 6.75 -0.20
CA ASN A 360 14.10 8.07 0.40
C ASN A 360 14.82 7.91 1.75
N ASP A 361 16.05 8.44 1.85
CA ASP A 361 16.87 8.32 3.06
C ASP A 361 16.75 9.57 3.97
N ASN A 362 15.71 10.39 3.80
CA ASN A 362 15.41 11.46 4.74
C ASN A 362 15.16 10.87 6.13
N THR A 363 15.81 11.42 7.14
CA THR A 363 15.67 11.05 8.55
C THR A 363 15.48 12.31 9.38
N GLU A 364 15.19 12.17 10.68
CA GLU A 364 15.11 13.32 11.61
C GLU A 364 16.40 14.17 11.62
N GLY A 365 17.56 13.57 11.32
CA GLY A 365 18.85 14.27 11.24
C GLY A 365 19.19 14.85 9.87
N SER A 366 18.35 14.65 8.85
CA SER A 366 18.56 15.18 7.50
C SER A 366 18.25 16.67 7.42
N TYR A 367 18.78 17.36 6.40
CA TYR A 367 18.52 18.79 6.19
C TYR A 367 17.02 19.11 6.00
N ASN A 368 16.30 18.20 5.33
CA ASN A 368 14.85 18.22 5.22
C ASN A 368 14.31 16.94 5.89
N PRO A 369 13.96 16.98 7.17
CA PRO A 369 13.39 15.83 7.86
C PRO A 369 11.96 15.57 7.39
N ARG A 370 11.56 14.30 7.42
CA ARG A 370 10.20 13.85 7.13
C ARG A 370 9.20 14.50 8.07
N SER A 371 7.99 14.76 7.56
CA SER A 371 6.90 15.26 8.41
C SER A 371 6.02 14.13 8.95
N ARG A 372 5.63 14.24 10.22
CA ARG A 372 4.72 13.27 10.85
C ARG A 372 3.29 13.50 10.38
N LEU A 373 2.61 12.43 9.97
CA LEU A 373 1.17 12.40 9.81
C LEU A 373 0.52 12.07 11.17
N GLU A 374 -0.11 13.06 11.79
CA GLU A 374 -0.76 12.88 13.10
C GLU A 374 -2.18 12.33 12.99
N LEU A 375 -2.44 11.25 13.72
CA LEU A 375 -3.78 10.70 13.87
C LEU A 375 -4.52 11.41 15.01
N HIS A 376 -5.58 12.16 14.68
CA HIS A 376 -6.37 12.89 15.67
C HIS A 376 -7.60 12.09 16.13
N LYS A 377 -7.58 11.64 17.39
CA LYS A 377 -8.62 10.80 18.02
C LYS A 377 -8.95 9.55 17.18
N PRO A 378 -7.98 8.70 16.86
CA PRO A 378 -8.20 7.62 15.91
C PRO A 378 -9.10 6.52 16.48
N ASP A 379 -10.28 6.29 15.89
CA ASP A 379 -11.11 5.10 16.15
C ASP A 379 -10.83 4.00 15.10
N ILE A 380 -11.45 2.83 15.26
CA ILE A 380 -11.35 1.71 14.33
C ILE A 380 -11.82 2.15 12.92
N PRO A 381 -10.98 2.03 11.87
CA PRO A 381 -11.28 2.59 10.57
C PRO A 381 -12.44 1.90 9.84
N THR A 382 -12.73 0.65 10.18
CA THR A 382 -13.88 -0.10 9.61
C THR A 382 -15.24 0.37 10.13
N ARG A 383 -15.28 1.20 11.17
CA ARG A 383 -16.50 1.84 11.68
C ARG A 383 -16.90 3.09 10.86
N ALA A 384 -16.04 3.56 9.96
CA ALA A 384 -16.33 4.70 9.11
C ALA A 384 -17.50 4.38 8.15
N HIS A 385 -18.45 5.31 8.04
CA HIS A 385 -19.61 5.18 7.14
C HIS A 385 -19.36 5.73 5.73
N THR A 386 -18.19 6.32 5.51
CA THR A 386 -17.78 6.94 4.25
C THR A 386 -16.41 6.43 3.87
N SER A 387 -16.16 6.30 2.57
CA SER A 387 -14.82 5.93 2.08
C SER A 387 -13.77 6.92 2.55
N LEU A 388 -12.64 6.38 3.00
CA LEU A 388 -11.50 7.17 3.47
C LEU A 388 -10.65 7.59 2.27
N ARG A 389 -10.28 8.87 2.22
CA ARG A 389 -9.45 9.41 1.14
C ARG A 389 -7.98 9.38 1.52
N ILE A 390 -7.12 9.40 0.52
CA ILE A 390 -5.68 9.58 0.71
C ILE A 390 -5.46 10.96 1.33
N ASP A 391 -4.85 10.99 2.51
CA ASP A 391 -4.53 12.19 3.28
C ASP A 391 -3.02 12.36 3.51
N SER A 392 -2.22 11.33 3.22
CA SER A 392 -0.76 11.40 3.22
C SER A 392 -0.19 12.03 1.96
N GLN A 393 1.05 12.50 2.08
CA GLN A 393 1.91 12.96 1.00
C GLN A 393 3.25 12.21 1.01
N HIS A 394 4.00 12.29 -0.09
CA HIS A 394 5.38 11.81 -0.14
C HIS A 394 6.24 12.52 0.93
N ASP A 395 7.27 11.83 1.45
CA ASP A 395 8.17 12.34 2.50
C ASP A 395 7.49 12.57 3.86
N GLN A 396 6.47 11.76 4.14
CA GLN A 396 5.81 11.68 5.45
C GLN A 396 6.07 10.34 6.13
N TYR A 397 5.76 10.28 7.42
CA TYR A 397 5.73 9.02 8.17
C TYR A 397 4.53 9.00 9.12
N ILE A 398 4.10 7.80 9.47
CA ILE A 398 3.04 7.58 10.45
C ILE A 398 3.52 6.56 11.48
N GLU A 399 3.08 6.72 12.73
CA GLU A 399 3.34 5.76 13.80
C GLU A 399 2.12 4.86 14.01
N PHE A 400 2.35 3.55 14.10
CA PHE A 400 1.34 2.66 14.67
C PHE A 400 1.14 3.03 16.14
N THR A 401 -0.10 3.28 16.53
CA THR A 401 -0.48 3.70 17.88
C THR A 401 -1.77 3.01 18.31
N HIS A 402 -2.21 3.25 19.54
CA HIS A 402 -3.48 2.74 20.03
C HIS A 402 -4.66 3.57 19.50
N SER A 403 -5.83 2.96 19.42
CA SER A 403 -7.10 3.66 19.21
C SER A 403 -7.39 4.62 20.37
N ASP A 404 -8.25 5.60 20.14
CA ASP A 404 -8.63 6.61 21.13
C ASP A 404 -9.20 5.97 22.40
N PHE A 405 -8.82 6.51 23.56
CA PHE A 405 -9.26 6.01 24.86
C PHE A 405 -10.78 6.07 25.01
N ASP A 406 -11.39 7.20 24.67
CA ASP A 406 -12.82 7.40 24.86
C ASP A 406 -13.61 6.60 23.79
N ALA A 407 -13.11 6.51 22.55
CA ALA A 407 -13.81 5.82 21.46
C ALA A 407 -13.73 4.28 21.54
N ASP A 408 -12.60 3.74 22.03
CA ASP A 408 -12.29 2.30 21.91
C ASP A 408 -11.48 1.72 23.08
N ALA A 409 -11.32 2.46 24.18
CA ALA A 409 -10.49 2.05 25.33
C ALA A 409 -9.06 1.64 24.94
N ALA A 410 -8.52 2.24 23.88
CA ALA A 410 -7.20 1.91 23.32
C ALA A 410 -6.99 0.42 23.04
N GLN A 411 -8.04 -0.31 22.63
CA GLN A 411 -7.94 -1.77 22.48
C GLN A 411 -7.43 -2.25 21.12
N SER A 412 -7.41 -1.38 20.11
CA SER A 412 -6.95 -1.69 18.75
C SER A 412 -5.68 -0.89 18.42
N THR A 413 -4.79 -1.47 17.61
CA THR A 413 -3.64 -0.73 17.05
C THR A 413 -4.00 -0.21 15.66
N VAL A 414 -3.77 1.08 15.44
CA VAL A 414 -4.09 1.83 14.22
C VAL A 414 -2.83 2.52 13.70
N PRO A 415 -2.70 2.77 12.39
CA PRO A 415 -3.62 2.43 11.31
C PRO A 415 -3.72 0.91 11.06
N PHE A 416 -4.78 0.49 10.39
CA PHE A 416 -4.87 -0.88 9.86
C PHE A 416 -4.05 -0.99 8.56
N VAL A 417 -3.72 -2.20 8.14
CA VAL A 417 -3.01 -2.43 6.87
C VAL A 417 -4.02 -2.91 5.83
N ASP A 418 -4.17 -2.16 4.74
CA ASP A 418 -4.92 -2.61 3.57
C ASP A 418 -4.13 -3.72 2.89
N ILE A 419 -4.75 -4.90 2.82
CA ILE A 419 -4.15 -6.08 2.22
C ILE A 419 -4.80 -6.40 0.89
N GLN A 420 -5.43 -5.48 0.18
CA GLN A 420 -5.95 -5.75 -1.15
C GLN A 420 -4.83 -5.68 -2.20
N PRO A 421 -4.86 -6.52 -3.23
CA PRO A 421 -3.89 -6.44 -4.32
C PRO A 421 -4.12 -5.17 -5.15
N VAL A 422 -3.03 -4.44 -5.39
CA VAL A 422 -2.97 -3.40 -6.41
C VAL A 422 -2.38 -4.03 -7.66
N VAL A 423 -3.26 -4.47 -8.54
CA VAL A 423 -2.92 -5.02 -9.85
C VAL A 423 -3.76 -4.26 -10.87
N PRO A 424 -3.13 -3.57 -11.84
CA PRO A 424 -3.85 -2.92 -12.92
C PRO A 424 -4.82 -3.90 -13.58
N SER A 425 -6.05 -3.46 -13.89
CA SER A 425 -6.94 -4.27 -14.70
C SER A 425 -6.29 -4.55 -16.06
N LYS A 426 -6.70 -5.66 -16.69
CA LYS A 426 -6.25 -5.96 -18.05
C LYS A 426 -6.62 -4.78 -18.93
N ALA A 427 -5.63 -4.19 -19.61
CA ALA A 427 -5.87 -3.11 -20.56
C ALA A 427 -6.98 -3.53 -21.52
N LEU A 428 -7.99 -2.67 -21.68
CA LEU A 428 -9.20 -2.93 -22.46
C LEU A 428 -8.82 -3.58 -23.80
N ASN A 429 -9.14 -4.87 -23.98
CA ASN A 429 -8.88 -5.68 -25.18
C ASN A 429 -7.47 -6.28 -25.36
N THR A 430 -6.60 -6.32 -24.35
CA THR A 430 -5.34 -7.08 -24.41
C THR A 430 -5.21 -8.07 -23.26
N LYS A 431 -4.55 -9.21 -23.51
CA LYS A 431 -4.24 -10.22 -22.49
C LYS A 431 -3.09 -9.80 -21.56
N GLY A 432 -2.47 -8.65 -21.80
CA GLY A 432 -1.25 -8.21 -21.14
C GLY A 432 -1.46 -7.45 -19.83
N ALA A 433 -0.35 -7.15 -19.17
CA ALA A 433 -0.29 -6.35 -17.94
C ALA A 433 0.33 -4.97 -18.21
N THR A 434 0.07 -4.01 -17.32
CA THR A 434 0.63 -2.66 -17.40
C THR A 434 2.08 -2.65 -16.89
N LEU A 435 2.96 -1.93 -17.59
CA LEU A 435 4.35 -1.75 -17.16
C LEU A 435 4.42 -0.75 -16.00
N ILE A 436 5.14 -1.11 -14.94
CA ILE A 436 5.26 -0.33 -13.72
C ILE A 436 6.68 0.22 -13.60
N SER A 437 6.81 1.51 -13.26
CA SER A 437 8.10 2.16 -13.00
C SER A 437 8.35 2.38 -11.51
N GLY A 438 7.30 2.53 -10.71
CA GLY A 438 7.42 2.87 -9.29
C GLY A 438 6.36 2.21 -8.41
N ALA A 439 6.57 2.33 -7.11
CA ALA A 439 5.64 1.90 -6.08
C ALA A 439 5.81 2.75 -4.83
N GLY A 440 4.84 2.70 -3.94
CA GLY A 440 4.91 3.43 -2.68
C GLY A 440 3.92 2.95 -1.65
N LEU A 441 3.96 3.58 -0.49
CA LEU A 441 2.98 3.44 0.57
C LEU A 441 2.29 4.78 0.82
N TYR A 442 1.00 4.71 1.10
CA TYR A 442 0.19 5.87 1.46
C TYR A 442 -0.73 5.51 2.61
N HIS A 443 -1.20 6.55 3.29
CA HIS A 443 -2.27 6.45 4.27
C HIS A 443 -3.56 7.03 3.69
N ARG A 444 -4.68 6.35 3.96
CA ARG A 444 -6.03 6.88 3.75
C ARG A 444 -6.75 6.98 5.08
N GLY A 445 -7.26 8.15 5.40
CA GLY A 445 -7.76 8.46 6.73
C GLY A 445 -8.72 9.63 6.78
N ALA A 446 -9.21 9.87 7.99
CA ALA A 446 -10.01 11.03 8.35
C ALA A 446 -9.91 11.26 9.86
N ARG A 447 -10.19 12.48 10.31
CA ARG A 447 -10.29 12.77 11.74
C ARG A 447 -11.33 11.85 12.40
N GLY A 448 -10.99 11.28 13.56
CA GLY A 448 -11.86 10.30 14.22
C GLY A 448 -11.69 8.87 13.71
N SER A 449 -10.78 8.62 12.76
CA SER A 449 -10.48 7.30 12.21
C SER A 449 -8.97 7.07 12.21
N GLY A 450 -8.56 5.86 12.57
CA GLY A 450 -7.17 5.43 12.51
C GLY A 450 -6.66 5.17 11.10
N GLY A 451 -7.54 5.11 10.11
CA GLY A 451 -7.19 4.93 8.70
C GLY A 451 -6.53 3.60 8.33
N PHE A 452 -6.08 3.53 7.07
CA PHE A 452 -5.37 2.37 6.52
C PHE A 452 -4.06 2.80 5.86
N ILE A 453 -3.01 2.02 6.07
CA ILE A 453 -1.80 2.04 5.24
C ILE A 453 -2.00 1.08 4.08
N ALA A 454 -1.74 1.54 2.86
CA ALA A 454 -1.94 0.77 1.64
C ALA A 454 -0.77 0.96 0.68
N ALA A 455 -0.57 -0.02 -0.20
CA ALA A 455 0.41 0.08 -1.27
C ALA A 455 -0.19 0.78 -2.49
N LYS A 456 0.64 1.52 -3.22
CA LYS A 456 0.32 2.13 -4.53
C LYS A 456 1.37 1.77 -5.57
N LEU A 457 0.98 1.85 -6.84
CA LEU A 457 1.85 1.70 -8.00
C LEU A 457 1.93 2.99 -8.79
N ILE A 458 3.04 3.16 -9.50
CA ILE A 458 3.25 4.24 -10.47
C ILE A 458 3.50 3.58 -11.82
N THR A 459 2.60 3.83 -12.77
CA THR A 459 2.71 3.28 -14.13
C THR A 459 3.88 3.91 -14.89
N TYR A 460 4.41 3.18 -15.87
CA TYR A 460 5.52 3.65 -16.69
C TYR A 460 5.10 4.86 -17.54
N ASP A 461 5.99 5.85 -17.64
CA ASP A 461 5.76 7.03 -18.48
C ASP A 461 6.00 6.72 -19.97
N TYR A 462 4.92 6.59 -20.72
CA TYR A 462 4.95 6.33 -22.17
C TYR A 462 5.07 7.59 -23.03
N SER A 463 5.05 8.79 -22.44
CA SER A 463 5.03 10.06 -23.20
C SER A 463 6.16 10.19 -24.22
N LYS A 464 7.35 9.67 -23.89
CA LYS A 464 8.54 9.70 -24.76
C LYS A 464 8.49 8.71 -25.93
N HIS A 465 7.57 7.73 -25.88
CA HIS A 465 7.43 6.68 -26.88
C HIS A 465 6.28 6.92 -27.86
N VAL A 466 5.45 7.92 -27.61
CA VAL A 466 4.41 8.37 -28.54
C VAL A 466 5.05 9.14 -29.69
N LYS A 467 5.03 8.56 -30.89
CA LYS A 467 5.59 9.14 -32.11
C LYS A 467 4.64 8.90 -33.28
N ALA A 468 4.49 9.90 -34.14
CA ALA A 468 3.89 9.70 -35.45
C ALA A 468 4.93 8.97 -36.33
N GLU A 469 4.58 7.78 -36.81
CA GLU A 469 5.37 7.10 -37.84
C GLU A 469 4.79 7.51 -39.21
N PRO A 470 5.42 8.46 -39.92
CA PRO A 470 4.96 8.80 -41.26
C PRO A 470 5.19 7.59 -42.19
N PRO A 471 4.35 7.43 -43.20
CA PRO A 471 4.56 6.38 -44.19
C PRO A 471 5.90 6.63 -44.91
N PRO A 472 6.62 5.57 -45.32
CA PRO A 472 7.89 5.71 -46.02
C PRO A 472 7.74 6.61 -47.24
N SER A 473 8.72 7.49 -47.46
CA SER A 473 8.67 8.57 -48.46
C SER A 473 8.60 8.05 -49.91
N GLU A 474 9.02 6.82 -50.16
CA GLU A 474 9.06 6.23 -51.49
C GLU A 474 8.50 4.81 -51.44
N PHE A 475 7.59 4.48 -52.36
CA PHE A 475 7.59 3.11 -52.88
C PHE A 475 8.92 3.00 -53.60
N VAL A 476 9.82 2.14 -53.14
CA VAL A 476 10.90 1.68 -54.00
C VAL A 476 10.19 1.16 -55.24
N ASP A 477 10.47 1.79 -56.38
CA ASP A 477 9.92 1.42 -57.66
C ASP A 477 10.43 -0.01 -57.93
N GLU A 478 9.61 -1.03 -57.65
CA GLU A 478 9.83 -2.41 -58.09
C GLU A 478 9.59 -2.50 -59.61
N SER A 479 10.12 -1.54 -60.38
CA SER A 479 10.25 -1.61 -61.83
C SER A 479 11.52 -2.39 -62.24
N GLU A 480 12.28 -2.95 -61.29
CA GLU A 480 13.43 -3.83 -61.54
C GLU A 480 13.39 -5.20 -60.81
N THR A 481 12.22 -5.71 -60.41
CA THR A 481 12.06 -7.15 -60.15
C THR A 481 11.29 -7.78 -61.31
N THR A 482 12.06 -8.33 -62.24
CA THR A 482 11.61 -9.18 -63.33
C THR A 482 10.63 -10.27 -62.87
N GLU A 483 9.49 -10.32 -63.55
CA GLU A 483 8.62 -11.47 -63.78
C GLU A 483 8.08 -12.23 -62.54
N PHE A 484 6.91 -11.79 -62.07
CA PHE A 484 5.94 -12.70 -61.48
C PHE A 484 5.38 -13.61 -62.60
N VAL A 485 6.02 -14.77 -62.80
CA VAL A 485 5.43 -15.86 -63.59
C VAL A 485 4.41 -16.59 -62.70
N PRO A 486 3.12 -16.67 -63.07
CA PRO A 486 2.18 -17.48 -62.31
C PRO A 486 2.52 -18.95 -62.53
N ILE A 487 2.85 -19.66 -61.45
CA ILE A 487 2.91 -21.12 -61.50
C ILE A 487 1.47 -21.62 -61.55
N VAL A 488 1.03 -21.99 -62.74
CA VAL A 488 -0.09 -22.91 -62.94
C VAL A 488 0.45 -24.33 -62.74
N ASN A 489 0.08 -24.96 -61.64
CA ASN A 489 -0.35 -26.36 -61.56
C ASN A 489 -1.01 -26.64 -60.21
#